data_AF-A0A4Q3WCC3-F1
#
_entry.id   AF-A0A4Q3WCC3-F1
#
_cell.length_a   1.000
_cell.length_b   1.000
_cell.length_c   1.000
_cell.angle_alpha   90.00
_cell.angle_beta   90.00
_cell.angle_gamma   90.00
#
_symmetry.space_group_name_H-M   'P 1'
#
loop_
_entity.id
_entity.type
_entity.pdbx_description
1 polymer ?
#
loop_
_entity_poly.entity_id
_entity_poly.type
_entity_poly.pdbx_seq_one_letter_code
_entity_poly.pdbx_strand_id
1 'polypeptide(L)'
;MFNRPTHKTIGEYLKRLSAAREVSEVEEERVADAIGRLAGLTNFPFIALELSQQCTEEQVADVFVRINSEGKKLNQSDFILTLMSVFWDDGRTELEQFCRAARQPAQAGQASPFNQIFQPDPDHLLRVDVGVAFRRARLEHVYSLLRGKDLTSGEVS
;
A
#
# COMPACT_ATOMS: atom_id res chain seq x y z
N MET A 1 -23.89 1.90 4.04
CA MET A 1 -23.69 2.55 5.36
C MET A 1 -24.91 2.28 6.23
N PHE A 2 -24.77 2.16 7.56
CA PHE A 2 -25.81 1.67 8.46
C PHE A 2 -27.21 2.23 8.12
N ASN A 3 -28.06 1.40 7.53
CA ASN A 3 -29.44 1.76 7.18
C ASN A 3 -30.35 1.88 8.41
N ARG A 4 -29.78 1.69 9.61
CA ARG A 4 -30.45 1.68 10.91
C ARG A 4 -29.66 2.54 11.90
N PRO A 5 -30.33 3.20 12.86
CA PRO A 5 -29.66 3.97 13.90
C PRO A 5 -28.61 3.14 14.66
N THR A 6 -27.40 3.67 14.85
CA THR A 6 -26.27 2.98 15.49
C THR A 6 -26.64 2.40 16.86
N HIS A 7 -27.33 3.17 17.70
CA HIS A 7 -27.78 2.71 19.02
C HIS A 7 -28.70 1.47 18.95
N LYS A 8 -29.58 1.39 17.94
CA LYS A 8 -30.45 0.21 17.74
C LYS A 8 -29.61 -1.01 17.35
N THR A 9 -28.63 -0.83 16.46
CA THR A 9 -27.73 -1.90 16.02
C THR A 9 -26.91 -2.45 17.19
N ILE A 10 -26.37 -1.57 18.05
CA ILE A 10 -25.61 -1.96 19.25
C ILE A 10 -26.50 -2.77 20.20
N GLY A 11 -27.69 -2.26 20.52
CA GLY A 11 -28.61 -2.94 21.43
C GLY A 11 -29.08 -4.31 20.92
N GLU A 12 -29.40 -4.41 19.63
CA GLU A 12 -29.76 -5.70 19.00
C GLU A 12 -28.59 -6.69 19.03
N TYR A 13 -27.38 -6.24 18.74
CA TYR A 13 -26.18 -7.09 18.78
C TYR A 13 -25.91 -7.61 20.19
N LEU A 14 -25.87 -6.73 21.20
CA LEU A 14 -25.62 -7.10 22.59
C LEU A 14 -26.70 -8.06 23.12
N LYS A 15 -27.98 -7.84 22.78
CA LYS A 15 -29.07 -8.75 23.15
C LYS A 15 -28.88 -10.16 22.60
N ARG A 16 -28.41 -10.31 21.36
CA ARG A 16 -28.11 -11.63 20.79
C ARG A 16 -26.85 -12.24 21.41
N LEU A 17 -25.85 -11.42 21.72
CA LEU A 17 -24.60 -11.88 22.31
C LEU A 17 -24.84 -12.43 23.73
N SER A 18 -25.61 -11.72 24.55
CA SER A 18 -25.97 -12.13 25.91
C SER A 18 -26.91 -13.34 25.94
N ALA A 19 -27.71 -13.54 24.88
CA ALA A 19 -28.51 -14.76 24.72
C ALA A 19 -27.66 -16.00 24.39
N ALA A 20 -26.45 -15.82 23.84
CA ALA A 20 -25.55 -16.92 23.46
C ALA A 20 -24.53 -17.25 24.56
N ARG A 21 -24.14 -16.28 25.38
CA ARG A 21 -23.19 -16.44 26.49
C ARG A 21 -23.29 -15.30 27.49
N GLU A 22 -22.65 -15.48 28.64
CA GLU A 22 -22.43 -14.39 29.58
C GLU A 22 -21.49 -13.33 28.97
N VAL A 23 -21.86 -12.05 29.18
CA VAL A 23 -21.12 -10.88 28.70
C VAL A 23 -20.99 -9.93 29.89
N SER A 24 -19.77 -9.52 30.20
CA SER A 24 -19.52 -8.56 31.28
C SER A 24 -19.79 -7.13 30.82
N GLU A 25 -20.08 -6.22 31.75
CA GLU A 25 -20.27 -4.79 31.44
C GLU A 25 -19.08 -4.19 30.67
N VAL A 26 -17.86 -4.58 31.04
CA VAL A 26 -16.62 -4.14 30.35
C VAL A 26 -16.61 -4.59 28.88
N GLU A 27 -17.10 -5.78 28.60
CA GLU A 27 -17.19 -6.27 27.24
C GLU A 27 -18.32 -5.60 26.45
N GLU A 28 -19.46 -5.34 27.09
CA GLU A 28 -20.55 -4.59 26.47
C GLU A 28 -20.10 -3.18 26.05
N GLU A 29 -19.39 -2.48 26.92
CA GLU A 29 -18.81 -1.15 26.63
C GLU A 29 -17.83 -1.22 25.45
N ARG A 30 -16.90 -2.19 25.46
CA ARG A 30 -15.94 -2.37 24.36
C ARG A 30 -16.63 -2.66 23.02
N VAL A 31 -17.71 -3.44 23.02
CA VAL A 31 -18.50 -3.73 21.82
C VAL A 31 -19.22 -2.48 21.33
N ALA A 32 -19.88 -1.75 22.22
CA ALA A 32 -20.58 -0.51 21.90
C ALA A 32 -19.61 0.52 21.30
N ASP A 33 -18.44 0.70 21.89
CA ASP A 33 -17.38 1.58 21.39
C ASP A 33 -16.87 1.17 20.02
N ALA A 34 -16.59 -0.12 19.80
CA ALA A 34 -16.10 -0.61 18.53
C ALA A 34 -17.13 -0.38 17.39
N ILE A 35 -18.40 -0.68 17.64
CA ILE A 35 -19.49 -0.45 16.67
C ILE A 35 -19.71 1.06 16.48
N GLY A 36 -19.63 1.86 17.56
CA GLY A 36 -19.73 3.32 17.51
C GLY A 36 -18.64 3.94 16.65
N ARG A 37 -17.38 3.50 16.80
CA ARG A 37 -16.25 3.91 15.95
C ARG A 37 -16.48 3.53 14.48
N LEU A 38 -16.96 2.32 14.23
CA LEU A 38 -17.28 1.86 12.87
C LEU A 38 -18.37 2.71 12.23
N ALA A 39 -19.43 3.06 12.98
CA ALA A 39 -20.46 3.98 12.50
C ALA A 39 -19.92 5.39 12.30
N GLY A 40 -18.99 5.84 13.14
CA GLY A 40 -18.31 7.13 13.01
C GLY A 40 -17.54 7.30 11.69
N LEU A 41 -17.15 6.20 11.02
CA LEU A 41 -16.50 6.27 9.71
C LEU A 41 -17.36 6.97 8.65
N THR A 42 -18.70 7.00 8.80
CA THR A 42 -19.57 7.71 7.85
C THR A 42 -19.42 9.23 7.93
N ASN A 43 -18.99 9.73 9.09
CA ASN A 43 -18.78 11.15 9.35
C ASN A 43 -17.29 11.51 9.40
N PHE A 44 -16.43 10.56 9.03
CA PHE A 44 -15.00 10.79 9.02
C PHE A 44 -14.67 11.83 7.94
N PRO A 45 -14.08 12.99 8.31
CA PRO A 45 -13.75 14.01 7.34
C PRO A 45 -12.61 13.50 6.45
N PHE A 46 -12.89 13.33 5.16
CA PHE A 46 -11.83 13.11 4.17
C PHE A 46 -11.20 14.45 3.84
N ILE A 47 -9.97 14.66 4.30
CA ILE A 47 -9.17 15.81 3.89
C ILE A 47 -8.45 15.40 2.60
N ALA A 48 -8.88 15.98 1.48
CA ALA A 48 -8.15 15.91 0.23
C ALA A 48 -7.19 17.10 0.15
N LEU A 49 -5.90 16.82 -0.03
CA LEU A 49 -4.90 17.84 -0.35
C LEU A 49 -4.65 17.77 -1.86
N GLU A 50 -4.96 18.85 -2.56
CA GLU A 50 -4.62 18.98 -3.98
C GLU A 50 -3.21 19.55 -4.11
N LEU A 51 -2.35 18.85 -4.85
CA LEU A 51 -1.00 19.30 -5.11
C LEU A 51 -0.98 20.25 -6.31
N SER A 52 -0.19 21.32 -6.22
CA SER A 52 0.02 22.24 -7.34
C SER A 52 0.58 21.50 -8.55
N GLN A 53 0.16 21.90 -9.75
CA GLN A 53 0.73 21.39 -11.01
C GLN A 53 2.22 21.75 -11.19
N GLN A 54 2.74 22.69 -10.40
CA GLN A 54 4.16 23.05 -10.37
C GLN A 54 4.99 22.19 -9.41
N CYS A 55 4.34 21.28 -8.67
CA CYS A 55 5.00 20.41 -7.72
C CYS A 55 5.92 19.42 -8.46
N THR A 56 7.17 19.30 -8.02
CA THR A 56 8.09 18.32 -8.58
C THR A 56 7.73 16.92 -8.14
N GLU A 57 8.14 15.93 -8.92
CA GLU A 57 7.95 14.51 -8.61
C GLU A 57 8.50 14.12 -7.23
N GLU A 58 9.64 14.69 -6.84
CA GLU A 58 10.27 14.51 -5.53
C GLU A 58 9.38 15.04 -4.40
N GLN A 59 8.77 16.21 -4.59
CA GLN A 59 7.86 16.79 -3.61
C GLN A 59 6.57 15.96 -3.45
N VAL A 60 6.04 15.39 -4.54
CA VAL A 60 4.89 14.48 -4.47
C VAL A 60 5.24 13.22 -3.68
N ALA A 61 6.42 12.64 -3.93
CA ALA A 61 6.92 11.48 -3.20
C ALA A 61 7.10 11.77 -1.71
N ASP A 62 7.66 12.94 -1.37
CA ASP A 62 7.85 13.38 0.02
C ASP A 62 6.52 13.59 0.75
N VAL A 63 5.52 14.20 0.09
CA VAL A 63 4.17 14.32 0.64
C VAL A 63 3.56 12.94 0.89
N PHE A 64 3.69 12.02 -0.07
CA PHE A 64 3.17 10.65 0.08
C PHE A 64 3.81 9.92 1.26
N VAL A 65 5.14 9.97 1.38
CA VAL A 65 5.89 9.38 2.49
C VAL A 65 5.43 9.99 3.81
N ARG A 66 5.29 11.32 3.87
CA ARG A 66 4.94 12.04 5.10
C ARG A 66 3.51 11.75 5.57
N ILE A 67 2.55 11.68 4.64
CA ILE A 67 1.15 11.33 4.97
C ILE A 67 1.06 9.92 5.56
N ASN A 68 1.84 8.97 5.03
CA ASN A 68 1.79 7.57 5.48
C ASN A 68 2.75 7.25 6.63
N SER A 69 3.45 8.25 7.17
CA SER A 69 4.56 8.05 8.13
C SER A 69 4.14 7.84 9.59
N GLU A 70 2.87 7.98 9.95
CA GLU A 70 2.41 7.76 11.35
C GLU A 70 2.47 6.28 11.79
N GLY A 71 2.66 5.34 10.85
CA GLY A 71 2.86 3.91 11.12
C GLY A 71 4.27 3.42 10.77
N LYS A 72 4.43 2.88 9.55
CA LYS A 72 5.72 2.47 9.00
C LYS A 72 6.25 3.60 8.13
N LYS A 73 7.50 4.02 8.34
CA LYS A 73 8.15 5.00 7.45
C LYS A 73 8.26 4.40 6.04
N LEU A 74 7.35 4.81 5.14
CA LEU A 74 7.46 4.47 3.73
C LEU A 74 8.70 5.15 3.14
N ASN A 75 9.34 4.48 2.20
CA ASN A 75 10.49 5.01 1.47
C ASN A 75 10.10 5.35 0.02
N GLN A 76 10.98 6.03 -0.72
CA GLN A 76 10.71 6.45 -2.11
C GLN A 76 10.39 5.27 -3.04
N SER A 77 10.97 4.09 -2.79
CA SER A 77 10.67 2.89 -3.56
C SER A 77 9.24 2.40 -3.31
N ASP A 78 8.70 2.54 -2.09
CA ASP A 78 7.30 2.20 -1.80
C ASP A 78 6.32 3.10 -2.57
N PHE A 79 6.66 4.39 -2.74
CA PHE A 79 5.90 5.31 -3.57
C PHE A 79 5.92 4.87 -5.04
N ILE A 80 7.09 4.52 -5.59
CA ILE A 80 7.20 4.04 -6.98
C ILE A 80 6.43 2.74 -7.17
N LEU A 81 6.54 1.78 -6.24
CA LEU A 81 5.77 0.55 -6.28
C LEU A 81 4.25 0.81 -6.22
N THR A 82 3.82 1.84 -5.49
CA THR A 82 2.41 2.29 -5.48
C THR A 82 1.98 2.84 -6.84
N LEU A 83 2.83 3.63 -7.49
CA LEU A 83 2.57 4.16 -8.83
C LEU A 83 2.56 3.07 -9.89
N MET A 84 3.43 2.06 -9.76
CA MET A 84 3.38 0.89 -10.64
C MET A 84 2.01 0.22 -10.57
N SER A 85 1.40 0.04 -9.39
CA SER A 85 0.02 -0.50 -9.33
C SER A 85 -1.04 0.31 -10.09
N VAL A 86 -0.79 1.60 -10.36
CA VAL A 86 -1.73 2.47 -11.07
C VAL A 86 -1.42 2.53 -12.56
N PHE A 87 -0.14 2.65 -12.91
CA PHE A 87 0.29 2.93 -14.29
C PHE A 87 0.94 1.72 -14.98
N TRP A 88 1.39 0.71 -14.23
CA TRP A 88 2.05 -0.49 -14.73
C TRP A 88 1.95 -1.69 -13.76
N ASP A 89 0.75 -2.23 -13.59
CA ASP A 89 0.46 -3.29 -12.61
C ASP A 89 1.21 -4.60 -12.92
N ASP A 90 1.36 -4.93 -14.20
CA ASP A 90 2.10 -6.13 -14.65
C ASP A 90 3.54 -6.13 -14.16
N GLY A 91 4.25 -4.99 -14.32
CA GLY A 91 5.64 -4.87 -13.87
C GLY A 91 5.78 -5.04 -12.36
N ARG A 92 4.82 -4.53 -11.58
CA ARG A 92 4.81 -4.75 -10.13
C ARG A 92 4.59 -6.23 -9.81
N THR A 93 3.63 -6.85 -10.49
CA THR A 93 3.30 -8.27 -10.30
C THR A 93 4.50 -9.15 -10.61
N GLU A 94 5.27 -8.86 -11.65
CA GLU A 94 6.51 -9.58 -11.99
C GLU A 94 7.55 -9.49 -10.86
N LEU A 95 7.78 -8.30 -10.28
CA LEU A 95 8.68 -8.12 -9.14
C LEU A 95 8.24 -8.94 -7.93
N GLU A 96 6.94 -8.92 -7.62
CA GLU A 96 6.38 -9.68 -6.49
C GLU A 96 6.48 -11.20 -6.72
N GLN A 97 6.21 -11.66 -7.94
CA GLN A 97 6.35 -13.06 -8.32
C GLN A 97 7.80 -13.53 -8.23
N PHE A 98 8.76 -12.73 -8.70
CA PHE A 98 10.19 -13.04 -8.58
C PHE A 98 10.59 -13.16 -7.12
N CYS A 99 10.21 -12.19 -6.27
CA CYS A 99 10.49 -12.22 -4.83
C CYS A 99 9.90 -13.47 -4.16
N ARG A 100 8.67 -13.86 -4.54
CA ARG A 100 8.03 -15.06 -4.01
C ARG A 100 8.75 -16.34 -4.41
N ALA A 101 9.14 -16.44 -5.69
CA ALA A 101 9.89 -17.57 -6.21
C ALA A 101 11.30 -17.66 -5.58
N ALA A 102 11.94 -16.52 -5.29
CA ALA A 102 13.26 -16.47 -4.68
C ALA A 102 13.31 -17.02 -3.24
N ARG A 103 12.14 -17.21 -2.60
CA ARG A 103 12.00 -17.77 -1.25
C ARG A 103 11.69 -19.27 -1.24
N GLN A 104 11.46 -19.87 -2.40
CA GLN A 104 11.05 -21.28 -2.52
C GLN A 104 12.03 -22.05 -3.40
N PRO A 105 12.58 -23.18 -2.92
CA PRO A 105 13.39 -24.06 -3.76
C PRO A 105 12.57 -24.55 -4.97
N ALA A 106 13.14 -24.48 -6.17
CA ALA A 106 12.52 -25.10 -7.33
C ALA A 106 12.70 -26.62 -7.33
N GLN A 107 11.95 -27.29 -8.22
CA GLN A 107 12.13 -28.71 -8.46
C GLN A 107 13.54 -29.01 -9.01
N ALA A 108 14.06 -30.19 -8.68
CA ALA A 108 15.39 -30.61 -9.11
C ALA A 108 15.54 -30.52 -10.64
N GLY A 109 16.59 -29.82 -11.09
CA GLY A 109 16.90 -29.63 -12.51
C GLY A 109 16.26 -28.41 -13.18
N GLN A 110 15.47 -27.61 -12.47
CA GLN A 110 14.92 -26.35 -13.01
C GLN A 110 15.73 -25.13 -12.56
N ALA A 111 15.89 -24.16 -13.46
CA ALA A 111 16.45 -22.86 -13.11
C ALA A 111 15.49 -22.13 -12.15
N SER A 112 16.05 -21.44 -11.15
CA SER A 112 15.28 -20.81 -10.09
C SER A 112 15.94 -19.53 -9.59
N PRO A 113 15.15 -18.51 -9.22
CA PRO A 113 15.66 -17.35 -8.50
C PRO A 113 15.92 -17.65 -7.01
N PHE A 114 15.67 -18.87 -6.53
CA PHE A 114 15.91 -19.24 -5.14
C PHE A 114 17.36 -19.01 -4.71
N ASN A 115 17.54 -18.27 -3.62
CA ASN A 115 18.85 -17.98 -3.07
C ASN A 115 18.83 -18.08 -1.54
N GLN A 116 19.78 -18.83 -0.97
CA GLN A 116 19.88 -19.04 0.48
C GLN A 116 20.47 -17.84 1.23
N ILE A 117 21.22 -16.99 0.53
CA ILE A 117 21.96 -15.86 1.11
C ILE A 117 21.12 -14.59 1.08
N PHE A 118 20.37 -14.37 -0.02
CA PHE A 118 19.61 -13.14 -0.22
C PHE A 118 18.21 -13.43 -0.76
N GLN A 119 17.19 -12.96 -0.03
CA GLN A 119 15.80 -13.01 -0.45
C GLN A 119 15.35 -11.59 -0.78
N PRO A 120 15.23 -11.22 -2.07
CA PRO A 120 14.88 -9.86 -2.45
C PRO A 120 13.45 -9.52 -2.02
N ASP A 121 13.25 -8.21 -1.86
CA ASP A 121 11.95 -7.56 -1.79
C ASP A 121 11.78 -6.69 -3.04
N PRO A 122 10.54 -6.33 -3.43
CA PRO A 122 10.31 -5.60 -4.68
C PRO A 122 11.08 -4.28 -4.80
N ASP A 123 11.35 -3.59 -3.69
CA ASP A 123 12.14 -2.35 -3.67
C ASP A 123 13.62 -2.58 -4.01
N HIS A 124 14.19 -3.71 -3.59
CA HIS A 124 15.55 -4.10 -3.97
C HIS A 124 15.66 -4.35 -5.48
N LEU A 125 14.70 -5.10 -6.04
CA LEU A 125 14.67 -5.42 -7.47
C LEU A 125 14.46 -4.16 -8.31
N LEU A 126 13.50 -3.31 -7.92
CA LEU A 126 13.24 -2.03 -8.57
C LEU A 126 14.53 -1.18 -8.70
N ARG A 127 15.34 -1.10 -7.64
CA ARG A 127 16.61 -0.37 -7.68
C ARG A 127 17.60 -0.98 -8.69
N VAL A 128 17.65 -2.30 -8.76
CA VAL A 128 18.52 -3.02 -9.71
C VAL A 128 18.06 -2.76 -11.14
N ASP A 129 16.76 -2.92 -11.42
CA ASP A 129 16.20 -2.72 -12.76
C ASP A 129 16.49 -1.32 -13.28
N VAL A 130 16.31 -0.32 -12.43
CA VAL A 130 16.58 1.08 -12.77
C VAL A 130 18.07 1.33 -12.97
N GLY A 131 18.90 0.76 -12.11
CA GLY A 131 20.36 0.84 -12.22
C GLY A 131 20.89 0.24 -13.53
N VAL A 132 20.31 -0.89 -13.96
CA VAL A 132 20.67 -1.61 -15.20
C VAL A 132 20.12 -0.91 -16.43
N ALA A 133 18.81 -0.62 -16.47
CA ALA A 133 18.13 -0.06 -17.63
C ALA A 133 18.64 1.34 -18.00
N PHE A 134 18.99 2.15 -16.99
CA PHE A 134 19.32 3.57 -17.19
C PHE A 134 20.74 3.94 -16.73
N ARG A 135 21.65 2.95 -16.66
CA ARG A 135 23.08 3.15 -16.36
C ARG A 135 23.34 4.09 -15.17
N ARG A 136 22.79 3.76 -13.99
CA ARG A 136 22.85 4.54 -12.73
C ARG A 136 21.86 5.71 -12.63
N ALA A 137 20.68 5.61 -13.25
CA ALA A 137 19.62 6.56 -12.94
C ALA A 137 19.20 6.47 -11.47
N ARG A 138 18.74 7.60 -10.95
CA ARG A 138 18.16 7.71 -9.61
C ARG A 138 16.71 7.24 -9.65
N LEU A 139 16.21 6.75 -8.52
CA LEU A 139 14.82 6.33 -8.37
C LEU A 139 13.82 7.45 -8.76
N GLU A 140 14.23 8.72 -8.63
CA GLU A 140 13.43 9.88 -9.05
C GLU A 140 13.04 9.85 -10.54
N HIS A 141 13.87 9.27 -11.42
CA HIS A 141 13.59 9.19 -12.86
C HIS A 141 12.53 8.14 -13.23
N VAL A 142 12.30 7.17 -12.34
CA VAL A 142 11.33 6.08 -12.59
C VAL A 142 9.91 6.60 -12.66
N TYR A 143 9.62 7.64 -11.88
CA TYR A 143 8.33 8.30 -11.91
C TYR A 143 7.99 8.83 -13.31
N SER A 144 8.93 9.53 -13.94
CA SER A 144 8.75 10.12 -15.26
C SER A 144 8.43 9.03 -16.29
N LEU A 145 9.15 7.91 -16.25
CA LEU A 145 8.90 6.76 -17.11
C LEU A 145 7.50 6.16 -16.93
N LEU A 146 7.10 5.94 -15.67
CA LEU A 146 5.79 5.32 -15.36
C LEU A 146 4.62 6.20 -15.83
N ARG A 147 4.83 7.52 -15.95
CA ARG A 147 3.86 8.46 -16.52
C ARG A 147 3.95 8.62 -18.04
N GLY A 148 4.76 7.81 -18.72
CA GLY A 148 4.92 7.89 -20.18
C GLY A 148 5.80 9.05 -20.65
N LYS A 149 6.61 9.66 -19.77
CA LYS A 149 7.63 10.62 -20.20
C LYS A 149 8.86 9.87 -20.70
N ASP A 150 9.29 10.21 -21.90
CA ASP A 150 10.55 9.72 -22.45
C ASP A 150 11.72 10.38 -21.70
N LEU A 151 12.58 9.59 -21.07
CA LEU A 151 13.72 10.08 -20.29
C LEU A 151 14.80 10.77 -21.14
N THR A 152 14.80 10.58 -22.45
CA THR A 152 15.76 11.22 -23.36
C THR A 152 15.28 12.56 -23.89
N SER A 153 13.97 12.78 -24.00
CA SER A 153 13.38 14.02 -24.54
C SER A 153 12.64 14.87 -23.50
N GLY A 154 12.18 14.27 -22.39
CA GLY A 154 11.37 14.92 -21.36
C GLY A 154 9.91 15.15 -21.76
N GLU A 155 9.49 14.73 -22.96
CA GLU A 155 8.13 14.92 -23.48
C GLU A 155 7.18 13.79 -23.01
N VAL A 156 5.92 14.17 -22.75
CA VAL A 156 4.85 13.26 -22.33
C VAL A 156 4.13 12.77 -23.59
N SER A 157 4.04 11.45 -23.82
CA SER A 157 3.13 10.85 -24.82
C SER A 157 1.71 10.65 -24.29
#